data_AF-A0A1F1KT24-F1
#
_entry.id   AF-A0A1F1KT24-F1
#
_cell.length_a   1.000
_cell.length_b   1.000
_cell.length_c   1.000
_cell.angle_alpha   90.00
_cell.angle_beta   90.00
_cell.angle_gamma   90.00
#
_symmetry.space_group_name_H-M   'P 1'
#
loop_
_entity.id
_entity.type
_entity.pdbx_description
1 polymer ?
#
loop_
_entity_poly.entity_id
_entity_poly.type
_entity_poly.pdbx_seq_one_letter_code
_entity_poly.pdbx_strand_id
1 'polypeptide(L)'
;MSIADHIANHTFEQVEACTEDEYQREMVYKSYAVGYSTMVFSLYTVGAIFAWLLDGQLSQVSVVVILPYALAEMISTQWMTKHIPRPKPATPRLLPTALVALPAAIMMAGMFYNTSQAGKLDTASDIIVGGVLGFLGGLVFTPLIINLLRARDQRRLDASFDD
;
A
#
# COMPACT_ATOMS: atom_id res chain seq x y z
N MET A 1 -6.65 23.59 -5.78
CA MET A 1 -6.87 22.71 -4.62
C MET A 1 -6.94 21.27 -5.13
N SER A 2 -6.13 20.35 -4.62
CA SER A 2 -6.07 18.96 -5.07
C SER A 2 -7.23 18.12 -4.53
N ILE A 3 -7.58 17.00 -5.17
CA ILE A 3 -8.49 15.98 -4.62
C ILE A 3 -8.00 15.53 -3.24
N ALA A 4 -6.67 15.38 -3.10
CA ALA A 4 -6.05 15.00 -1.84
C ALA A 4 -6.25 16.08 -0.75
N ASP A 5 -6.28 17.37 -1.10
CA ASP A 5 -6.56 18.46 -0.16
C ASP A 5 -8.03 18.43 0.29
N HIS A 6 -8.97 18.14 -0.62
CA HIS A 6 -10.40 18.01 -0.29
C HIS A 6 -10.66 16.85 0.67
N ILE A 7 -10.09 15.67 0.39
CA ILE A 7 -10.25 14.49 1.23
C ILE A 7 -9.63 14.75 2.61
N ALA A 8 -8.41 15.29 2.66
CA ALA A 8 -7.75 15.59 3.92
C ALA A 8 -8.55 16.57 4.79
N ASN A 9 -9.02 17.68 4.22
CA ASN A 9 -9.82 18.65 4.96
C ASN A 9 -11.10 18.02 5.52
N HIS A 10 -11.81 17.25 4.69
CA HIS A 10 -13.01 16.55 5.16
C HIS A 10 -12.71 15.57 6.30
N THR A 11 -11.63 14.80 6.21
CA THR A 11 -11.22 13.89 7.28
C THR A 11 -10.82 14.63 8.54
N PHE A 12 -10.10 15.75 8.44
CA PHE A 12 -9.68 16.53 9.62
C PHE A 12 -10.86 17.21 10.31
N GLU A 13 -11.78 17.80 9.55
CA GLU A 13 -13.03 18.36 10.09
C GLU A 13 -13.84 17.30 10.84
N GLN A 14 -13.92 16.07 10.31
CA GLN A 14 -14.59 14.97 11.02
C GLN A 14 -13.89 14.61 12.33
N VAL A 15 -12.55 14.53 12.34
CA VAL A 15 -11.81 14.23 13.57
C VAL A 15 -12.01 15.34 14.59
N GLU A 16 -11.88 16.60 14.18
CA GLU A 16 -12.07 17.76 15.07
C GLU A 16 -13.50 17.82 15.64
N ALA A 17 -14.51 17.52 14.83
CA ALA A 17 -15.91 17.49 15.29
C ALA A 17 -16.20 16.36 16.29
N CYS A 18 -15.37 15.31 16.33
CA CYS A 18 -15.59 14.13 17.16
C CYS A 18 -14.61 14.01 18.35
N THR A 19 -13.77 15.01 18.61
CA THR A 19 -12.75 14.96 19.66
C THR A 19 -12.79 16.23 20.52
N GLU A 20 -12.71 16.07 21.84
CA GLU A 20 -12.82 17.20 22.78
C GLU A 20 -11.47 17.84 23.11
N ASP A 21 -10.38 17.08 22.99
CA ASP A 21 -9.04 17.50 23.38
C ASP A 21 -7.96 16.96 22.42
N GLU A 22 -6.73 17.46 22.59
CA GLU A 22 -5.61 17.08 21.74
C GLU A 22 -5.23 15.60 21.88
N TYR A 23 -5.42 15.01 23.06
CA TYR A 23 -5.11 13.61 23.32
C TYR A 23 -6.10 12.68 22.59
N GLN A 24 -7.39 12.98 22.65
CA GLN A 24 -8.43 12.26 21.90
C GLN A 24 -8.15 12.33 20.39
N ARG A 25 -7.83 13.52 19.88
CA ARG A 25 -7.44 13.72 18.48
C ARG A 25 -6.22 12.89 18.07
N GLU A 26 -5.18 12.87 18.89
CA GLU A 26 -3.99 12.04 18.66
C GLU A 26 -4.34 10.55 18.65
N MET A 27 -5.19 10.10 19.58
CA MET A 27 -5.64 8.71 19.65
C MET A 27 -6.46 8.29 18.44
N VAL A 28 -7.31 9.17 17.89
CA VAL A 28 -8.05 8.93 16.64
C VAL A 28 -7.08 8.75 15.48
N TYR A 29 -6.10 9.65 15.30
CA TYR A 29 -5.09 9.49 14.24
C TYR A 29 -4.27 8.21 14.38
N LYS A 30 -3.87 7.84 15.62
CA LYS A 30 -3.19 6.56 15.89
C LYS A 30 -4.08 5.36 15.52
N SER A 31 -5.38 5.43 15.81
CA SER A 31 -6.33 4.39 15.44
C SER A 31 -6.44 4.22 13.92
N TYR A 32 -6.42 5.32 13.16
CA TYR A 32 -6.37 5.26 11.69
C TYR A 32 -5.07 4.64 11.18
N ALA A 33 -3.92 4.92 11.80
CA ALA A 33 -2.65 4.29 11.43
C ALA A 33 -2.67 2.76 11.67
N VAL A 34 -3.27 2.32 12.78
CA VAL A 34 -3.48 0.90 13.07
C VAL A 34 -4.44 0.27 12.06
N GLY A 35 -5.59 0.90 11.82
CA GLY A 35 -6.59 0.44 10.87
C GLY A 35 -6.07 0.36 9.43
N TYR A 36 -5.27 1.35 9.02
CA TYR A 36 -4.61 1.36 7.73
C TYR A 36 -3.66 0.18 7.58
N SER A 37 -2.85 -0.11 8.61
CA SER A 37 -1.91 -1.22 8.62
C SER A 37 -2.59 -2.59 8.57
N THR A 38 -3.70 -2.76 9.30
CA THR A 38 -4.48 -4.01 9.27
C THR A 38 -5.30 -4.17 7.99
N MET A 39 -5.73 -3.07 7.35
CA MET A 39 -6.45 -3.13 6.08
C MET A 39 -5.64 -3.81 4.98
N VAL A 40 -4.34 -3.54 4.90
CA VAL A 40 -3.43 -4.19 3.92
C VAL A 40 -3.44 -5.70 4.07
N PHE A 41 -3.28 -6.17 5.30
CA PHE A 41 -3.34 -7.59 5.64
C PHE A 41 -4.68 -8.22 5.22
N SER A 42 -5.80 -7.56 5.55
CA SER A 42 -7.13 -8.03 5.20
C SER A 42 -7.34 -8.10 3.69
N LEU A 43 -6.88 -7.10 2.93
CA LEU A 43 -7.02 -7.07 1.47
C LEU A 43 -6.25 -8.19 0.78
N TYR A 44 -5.00 -8.45 1.18
CA TYR A 44 -4.26 -9.59 0.64
C TYR A 44 -4.88 -10.92 1.05
N THR A 45 -5.49 -11.01 2.22
CA THR A 45 -6.21 -12.23 2.64
C THR A 45 -7.44 -12.48 1.78
N VAL A 46 -8.24 -11.44 1.50
CA VAL A 46 -9.40 -11.53 0.60
C VAL A 46 -8.95 -11.85 -0.83
N GLY A 47 -7.90 -11.19 -1.31
CA GLY A 47 -7.27 -11.48 -2.60
C GLY A 47 -6.81 -12.93 -2.69
N ALA A 48 -6.18 -13.46 -1.63
CA ALA A 48 -5.80 -14.87 -1.56
C ALA A 48 -7.01 -15.79 -1.67
N ILE A 49 -8.08 -15.54 -0.92
CA ILE A 49 -9.31 -16.33 -1.00
C ILE A 49 -9.84 -16.34 -2.44
N PHE A 50 -9.93 -15.18 -3.10
CA PHE A 50 -10.39 -15.11 -4.49
C PHE A 50 -9.45 -15.80 -5.48
N ALA A 51 -8.13 -15.70 -5.28
CA ALA A 51 -7.15 -16.36 -6.13
C ALA A 51 -7.33 -17.88 -6.14
N TRP A 52 -7.70 -18.47 -5.00
CA TRP A 52 -7.95 -19.91 -4.86
C TRP A 52 -9.38 -20.33 -5.23
N LEU A 53 -10.36 -19.46 -5.00
CA LEU A 53 -11.78 -19.77 -5.26
C LEU A 53 -12.15 -19.63 -6.76
N LEU A 54 -11.48 -18.74 -7.49
CA LEU A 54 -11.82 -18.46 -8.89
C LEU A 54 -11.03 -19.35 -9.85
N ASP A 55 -11.75 -19.96 -10.78
CA ASP A 55 -11.16 -20.88 -11.76
C ASP A 55 -10.42 -20.15 -12.91
N GLY A 56 -9.32 -20.76 -13.35
CA GLY A 56 -8.58 -20.36 -14.54
C GLY A 56 -8.16 -18.89 -14.53
N GLN A 57 -8.52 -18.15 -15.58
CA GLN A 57 -8.14 -16.74 -15.74
C GLN A 57 -8.84 -15.79 -14.76
N LEU A 58 -9.98 -16.20 -14.19
CA LEU A 58 -10.70 -15.35 -13.23
C LEU A 58 -9.91 -15.19 -11.93
N SER A 59 -9.02 -16.14 -11.59
CA SER A 59 -8.09 -16.01 -10.45
C SER A 59 -7.23 -14.76 -10.52
N GLN A 60 -6.88 -14.28 -11.71
CA GLN A 60 -6.05 -13.07 -11.89
C GLN A 60 -6.78 -11.79 -11.48
N VAL A 61 -8.12 -11.80 -11.51
CA VAL A 61 -8.95 -10.66 -11.09
C VAL A 61 -8.84 -10.42 -9.58
N SER A 62 -8.35 -11.40 -8.80
CA SER A 62 -8.10 -11.21 -7.37
C SER A 62 -7.17 -10.03 -7.04
N VAL A 63 -6.26 -9.65 -7.97
CA VAL A 63 -5.37 -8.48 -7.83
C VAL A 63 -6.13 -7.16 -7.73
N VAL A 64 -7.34 -7.09 -8.31
CA VAL A 64 -8.19 -5.88 -8.28
C VAL A 64 -8.52 -5.46 -6.84
N VAL A 65 -8.54 -6.39 -5.88
CA VAL A 65 -8.77 -6.11 -4.46
C VAL A 65 -7.72 -5.15 -3.89
N ILE A 66 -6.53 -5.08 -4.48
CA ILE A 66 -5.43 -4.21 -4.02
C ILE A 66 -5.54 -2.80 -4.62
N LEU A 67 -6.30 -2.60 -5.70
CA LEU A 67 -6.38 -1.30 -6.39
C LEU A 67 -6.93 -0.17 -5.50
N PRO A 68 -8.01 -0.34 -4.72
CA PRO A 68 -8.50 0.73 -3.84
C PRO A 68 -7.44 1.17 -2.82
N TYR A 69 -6.65 0.23 -2.30
CA TYR A 69 -5.55 0.52 -1.40
C TYR A 69 -4.44 1.31 -2.08
N ALA A 70 -4.04 0.90 -3.29
CA ALA A 70 -3.03 1.63 -4.06
C ALA A 70 -3.46 3.08 -4.34
N LEU A 71 -4.73 3.30 -4.68
CA LEU A 71 -5.28 4.65 -4.87
C LEU A 71 -5.28 5.46 -3.58
N ALA A 72 -5.69 4.87 -2.45
CA ALA A 72 -5.65 5.53 -1.14
C ALA A 72 -4.22 5.92 -0.74
N GLU A 73 -3.24 5.03 -0.93
CA GLU A 73 -1.82 5.30 -0.65
C GLU A 73 -1.27 6.42 -1.54
N MET A 74 -1.65 6.44 -2.83
CA MET A 74 -1.26 7.52 -3.74
C MET A 74 -1.79 8.89 -3.28
N ILE A 75 -3.07 8.95 -2.91
CA ILE A 75 -3.71 10.19 -2.42
C ILE A 75 -3.06 10.65 -1.11
N SER A 76 -2.90 9.73 -0.15
CA SER A 76 -2.25 9.98 1.14
C SER A 76 -0.82 10.48 0.96
N THR A 77 -0.04 9.81 0.10
CA THR A 77 1.35 10.20 -0.19
C THR A 77 1.42 11.55 -0.88
N GLN A 78 0.53 11.83 -1.83
CA GLN A 78 0.48 13.13 -2.51
C GLN A 78 0.21 14.26 -1.53
N TRP A 79 -0.74 14.08 -0.61
CA TRP A 79 -1.02 15.07 0.43
C TRP A 79 0.16 15.22 1.40
N MET A 80 0.70 14.12 1.91
CA MET A 80 1.80 14.12 2.87
C MET A 80 3.04 14.81 2.30
N THR A 81 3.45 14.43 1.08
CA THR A 81 4.67 14.96 0.47
C THR A 81 4.58 16.45 0.20
N LYS A 82 3.39 17.03 0.06
CA LYS A 82 3.20 18.50 -0.07
C LYS A 82 3.60 19.26 1.21
N HIS A 83 3.49 18.63 2.38
CA HIS A 83 3.68 19.28 3.68
C HIS A 83 5.00 18.88 4.35
N ILE A 84 5.43 17.63 4.17
CA ILE A 84 6.66 17.11 4.77
C ILE A 84 7.43 16.23 3.76
N PRO A 85 8.77 16.14 3.86
CA PRO A 85 9.52 15.13 3.13
C PRO A 85 9.05 13.72 3.55
N ARG A 86 9.14 12.74 2.64
CA ARG A 86 8.80 11.35 2.97
C ARG A 86 9.51 10.88 4.25
N PRO A 87 8.84 10.08 5.09
CA PRO A 87 9.48 9.47 6.26
C PRO A 87 10.71 8.64 5.89
N LYS A 88 11.63 8.50 6.84
CA LYS A 88 12.76 7.58 6.69
C LYS A 88 12.24 6.15 6.51
N PRO A 89 12.92 5.30 5.73
CA PRO A 89 12.57 3.89 5.66
C PRO A 89 12.62 3.30 7.07
N ALA A 90 11.51 2.73 7.53
CA ALA A 90 11.50 2.01 8.80
C ALA A 90 12.36 0.75 8.67
N THR A 91 13.11 0.41 9.72
CA THR A 91 13.82 -0.87 9.77
C THR A 91 12.78 -1.99 9.67
N PRO A 92 12.87 -2.89 8.67
CA PRO A 92 11.89 -3.93 8.49
C PRO A 92 11.87 -4.82 9.73
N ARG A 93 10.71 -4.90 10.39
CA ARG A 93 10.49 -5.84 11.49
C ARG A 93 9.89 -7.11 10.89
N LEU A 94 10.51 -8.25 11.21
CA LEU A 94 10.13 -9.55 10.64
C LEU A 94 8.63 -9.84 10.78
N LEU A 95 8.05 -9.62 11.96
CA LEU A 95 6.66 -9.98 12.23
C LEU A 95 5.64 -9.16 11.41
N PRO A 96 5.64 -7.81 11.43
CA PRO A 96 4.76 -7.01 10.56
C PRO A 96 4.95 -7.27 9.07
N THR A 97 6.21 -7.44 8.63
CA THR A 97 6.50 -7.73 7.22
C THR A 97 5.97 -9.10 6.81
N ALA A 98 6.13 -10.13 7.67
CA ALA A 98 5.62 -11.47 7.40
C ALA A 98 4.09 -11.50 7.37
N LEU A 99 3.41 -10.72 8.23
CA LEU A 99 1.95 -10.64 8.24
C LEU A 99 1.39 -10.21 6.89
N VAL A 100 2.02 -9.25 6.20
CA VAL A 100 1.57 -8.81 4.87
C VAL A 100 2.10 -9.74 3.77
N ALA A 101 3.35 -10.20 3.88
CA ALA A 101 4.00 -11.01 2.84
C ALA A 101 3.37 -12.40 2.68
N LEU A 102 2.90 -13.01 3.78
CA LEU A 102 2.36 -14.38 3.74
C LEU A 102 1.04 -14.47 2.95
N PRO A 103 0.00 -13.65 3.21
CA PRO A 103 -1.20 -13.64 2.39
C PRO A 103 -0.92 -13.26 0.94
N ALA A 104 0.01 -12.32 0.69
CA ALA A 104 0.42 -11.97 -0.66
C ALA A 104 1.06 -13.16 -1.42
N ALA A 105 1.91 -13.94 -0.74
CA ALA A 105 2.50 -15.15 -1.31
C ALA A 105 1.44 -16.24 -1.59
N ILE A 106 0.49 -16.44 -0.67
CA ILE A 106 -0.63 -17.39 -0.85
C ILE A 106 -1.50 -16.99 -2.05
N MET A 107 -1.77 -15.68 -2.20
CA MET A 107 -2.51 -15.14 -3.33
C MET A 107 -1.79 -15.41 -4.66
N MET A 108 -0.49 -15.13 -4.73
CA MET A 108 0.32 -15.44 -5.92
C MET A 108 0.33 -16.94 -6.25
N ALA A 109 0.44 -17.80 -5.23
CA ALA A 109 0.41 -19.24 -5.40
C ALA A 109 -0.95 -19.73 -5.95
N GLY A 110 -2.07 -19.20 -5.46
CA GLY A 110 -3.41 -19.55 -5.95
C GLY A 110 -3.61 -19.15 -7.41
N MET A 111 -3.18 -17.94 -7.77
CA MET A 111 -3.22 -17.48 -9.17
C MET A 111 -2.38 -18.40 -10.08
N PHE A 112 -1.19 -18.80 -9.63
CA PHE A 112 -0.32 -19.69 -10.40
C PHE A 112 -0.92 -21.08 -10.59
N TYR A 113 -1.45 -21.67 -9.51
CA TYR A 113 -2.06 -22.99 -9.55
C TYR A 113 -3.28 -23.03 -10.49
N ASN A 114 -4.19 -22.05 -10.38
CA ASN A 114 -5.41 -22.05 -11.19
C ASN A 114 -5.14 -21.74 -12.66
N THR A 115 -4.13 -20.93 -12.97
CA THR A 115 -3.74 -20.65 -14.37
C THR A 115 -2.92 -21.78 -15.00
N SER A 116 -2.11 -22.50 -14.22
CA SER A 116 -1.37 -23.68 -14.70
C SER A 116 -2.31 -24.82 -15.07
N GLN A 117 -3.32 -25.09 -14.23
CA GLN A 117 -4.35 -26.09 -14.49
C GLN A 117 -5.21 -25.74 -15.72
N ALA A 118 -5.37 -24.45 -16.02
CA ALA A 118 -6.11 -24.00 -17.20
C ALA A 118 -5.29 -24.05 -18.51
N GLY A 119 -4.05 -24.55 -18.49
CA GLY A 119 -3.21 -24.72 -19.68
C GLY A 119 -2.74 -23.41 -20.34
N LYS A 120 -2.83 -22.27 -19.63
CA LYS A 120 -2.50 -20.92 -20.15
C LYS A 120 -1.25 -20.34 -19.50
N LEU A 121 -0.21 -21.18 -19.37
CA LEU A 121 1.02 -20.84 -18.65
C LEU A 121 1.83 -19.71 -19.31
N ASP A 122 1.77 -19.53 -20.63
CA ASP A 122 2.63 -18.53 -21.30
C ASP A 122 2.40 -17.10 -20.79
N THR A 123 1.16 -16.61 -20.73
CA THR A 123 0.88 -15.23 -20.25
C THR A 123 0.81 -15.13 -18.73
N ALA A 124 0.38 -16.20 -18.05
CA ALA A 124 0.24 -16.21 -16.61
C ALA A 124 1.58 -16.33 -15.88
N SER A 125 2.54 -17.07 -16.45
CA SER A 125 3.89 -17.18 -15.90
C SER A 125 4.60 -15.82 -15.91
N ASP A 126 4.48 -15.04 -16.99
CA ASP A 126 5.09 -13.71 -17.07
C ASP A 126 4.55 -12.72 -16.04
N ILE A 127 3.22 -12.68 -15.83
CA ILE A 127 2.58 -11.79 -14.85
C ILE A 127 2.96 -12.20 -13.42
N ILE A 128 3.03 -13.50 -13.14
CA ILE A 128 3.33 -14.02 -11.80
C ILE A 128 4.82 -13.92 -11.50
N VAL A 129 5.69 -14.24 -12.47
CA VAL A 129 7.14 -14.03 -12.36
C VAL A 129 7.43 -12.54 -12.20
N GLY A 130 6.77 -11.67 -12.98
CA GLY A 130 6.85 -10.23 -12.82
C GLY A 130 6.35 -9.75 -11.45
N GLY A 131 5.26 -10.34 -10.93
CA GLY A 131 4.72 -10.04 -9.60
C GLY A 131 5.65 -10.47 -8.46
N VAL A 132 6.21 -11.68 -8.52
CA VAL A 132 7.15 -12.21 -7.53
C VAL A 132 8.47 -11.44 -7.57
N LEU A 133 9.02 -11.19 -8.76
CA LEU A 133 10.24 -10.40 -8.93
C LEU A 133 10.01 -8.93 -8.51
N GLY A 134 8.86 -8.36 -8.82
CA GLY A 134 8.46 -7.02 -8.40
C GLY A 134 8.33 -6.92 -6.88
N PHE A 135 7.74 -7.94 -6.24
CA PHE A 135 7.61 -8.00 -4.78
C PHE A 135 8.98 -8.16 -4.09
N LEU A 136 9.79 -9.12 -4.51
CA LEU A 136 11.13 -9.36 -3.96
C LEU A 136 12.08 -8.19 -4.24
N GLY A 137 12.09 -7.67 -5.47
CA GLY A 137 12.84 -6.48 -5.85
C GLY A 137 12.38 -5.27 -5.05
N GLY A 138 11.07 -5.11 -4.87
CA GLY A 138 10.48 -4.11 -3.97
C GLY A 138 11.10 -4.17 -2.58
N LEU A 139 11.08 -5.33 -1.91
CA LEU A 139 11.62 -5.47 -0.56
C LEU A 139 13.12 -5.11 -0.45
N VAL A 140 13.93 -5.45 -1.45
CA VAL A 140 15.38 -5.18 -1.46
C VAL A 140 15.67 -3.70 -1.77
N PHE A 141 14.97 -3.12 -2.74
CA PHE A 141 15.25 -1.77 -3.24
C PHE A 141 14.42 -0.67 -2.54
N THR A 142 13.40 -1.02 -1.76
CA THR A 142 12.58 -0.07 -0.99
C THR A 142 13.40 0.96 -0.21
N PRO A 143 14.40 0.60 0.62
CA PRO A 143 15.15 1.60 1.39
C PRO A 143 15.93 2.58 0.49
N LEU A 144 16.46 2.09 -0.65
CA LEU A 144 17.18 2.93 -1.61
C LEU A 144 16.22 3.91 -2.29
N ILE A 145 15.07 3.43 -2.78
CA ILE A 145 14.07 4.24 -3.46
C ILE A 145 13.51 5.32 -2.51
N ILE A 146 13.16 4.95 -1.28
CA ILE A 146 12.64 5.90 -0.29
C ILE A 146 13.66 7.00 0.01
N ASN A 147 14.94 6.65 0.19
CA ASN A 147 15.98 7.63 0.45
C ASN A 147 16.17 8.61 -0.71
N LEU A 148 16.12 8.13 -1.96
CA LEU A 148 16.19 8.97 -3.15
C LEU A 148 14.99 9.92 -3.26
N LEU A 149 13.78 9.38 -3.09
CA LEU A 149 12.55 10.17 -3.15
C LEU A 149 12.52 11.21 -2.03
N ARG A 150 12.96 10.84 -0.82
CA ARG A 150 13.05 11.76 0.32
C ARG A 150 14.01 12.91 0.06
N ALA A 151 15.19 12.65 -0.52
CA ALA A 151 16.14 13.70 -0.86
C ALA A 151 15.55 14.68 -1.90
N ARG A 152 14.78 14.18 -2.87
CA ARG A 152 14.08 15.01 -3.85
C ARG A 152 13.00 15.86 -3.20
N ASP A 153 12.19 15.26 -2.34
CA ASP A 153 11.07 15.95 -1.67
C ASP A 153 11.60 17.02 -0.71
N GLN A 154 12.73 16.77 -0.03
CA GLN A 154 13.41 17.74 0.82
C GLN A 154 13.90 18.95 0.01
N ARG A 155 14.63 18.72 -1.10
CA ARG A 155 15.09 19.82 -1.98
C ARG A 155 13.95 20.68 -2.49
N ARG A 156 12.81 20.07 -2.83
CA ARG A 156 11.63 20.79 -3.33
C ARG A 156 11.01 21.68 -2.24
N LEU A 157 10.97 21.19 -1.00
CA LEU A 157 10.43 21.95 0.13
C LEU A 157 11.38 23.07 0.56
N ASP A 158 12.68 22.79 0.64
CA ASP A 158 13.70 23.81 0.96
C ASP A 158 13.65 24.96 -0.06
N ALA A 159 13.55 24.65 -1.35
CA ALA A 159 13.41 25.65 -2.41
C ALA A 159 12.13 26.49 -2.33
N SER A 160 11.08 26.03 -1.62
CA SER A 160 9.86 26.82 -1.39
C SER A 160 9.91 27.74 -0.18
N PHE A 161 10.95 27.63 0.67
CA PHE A 161 11.18 28.51 1.82
C PHE A 161 12.23 29.59 1.56
N ASP A 162 13.04 29.44 0.51
CA ASP A 162 14.09 30.38 0.11
C ASP A 162 13.57 31.53 -0.80
N ASP A 163 12.32 31.42 -1.31
CA ASP A 163 11.58 32.45 -2.08
C ASP A 163 10.53 33.15 -1.21
#